data_AF-A0A927FFJ9-F1
#
_entry.id   AF-A0A927FFJ9-F1
#
_cell.length_a   1.000
_cell.length_b   1.000
_cell.length_c   1.000
_cell.angle_alpha   90.00
_cell.angle_beta   90.00
_cell.angle_gamma   90.00
#
_symmetry.space_group_name_H-M   'P 1'
#
loop_
_entity.id
_entity.type
_entity.pdbx_description
1 polymer ?
#
loop_
_entity_poly.entity_id
_entity_poly.type
_entity_poly.pdbx_seq_one_letter_code
_entity_poly.pdbx_strand_id
1 'polypeptide(L)'
;MKPSVARTALAATLVAVALSHVEWSRADNGHLLLVDGRPVDVQGWLANQLNRVRRDCKSVQAMRGEDATLQAALQTLKAYSPPASHSARVAGALTSEGWMLLEVEFDTLLPAVVLMQQTGTEWVLAPRGVWSGQTHPWLAAPLIRAYLSGQVATAPPQLLACFDPQSSALNPQQGGVH
;
A
#
# COMPACT_ATOMS: atom_id res chain seq x y z
N MET A 1 36.13 -36.31 -21.86
CA MET A 1 34.74 -35.79 -21.88
C MET A 1 34.61 -34.74 -22.96
N LYS A 2 33.51 -34.71 -23.73
CA LYS A 2 33.26 -33.64 -24.71
C LYS A 2 33.01 -32.31 -23.97
N PRO A 3 33.60 -31.18 -24.39
CA PRO A 3 33.43 -29.89 -23.73
C PRO A 3 31.98 -29.42 -23.67
N SER A 4 31.11 -29.88 -24.59
CA SER A 4 29.67 -29.65 -24.54
C SER A 4 29.02 -30.25 -23.30
N VAL A 5 29.42 -31.46 -22.89
CA VAL A 5 28.86 -32.16 -21.71
C VAL A 5 29.20 -31.42 -20.42
N ALA A 6 30.45 -30.95 -20.30
CA ALA A 6 30.88 -30.17 -19.14
C ALA A 6 30.11 -28.85 -19.03
N ARG A 7 29.87 -28.16 -20.16
CA ARG A 7 29.10 -26.90 -20.20
C ARG A 7 27.63 -27.13 -19.84
N THR A 8 27.00 -28.18 -20.36
CA THR A 8 25.61 -28.53 -20.01
C THR A 8 25.48 -28.90 -18.54
N ALA A 9 26.42 -29.68 -18.00
CA ALA A 9 26.42 -30.05 -16.59
C ALA A 9 26.59 -28.82 -15.68
N LEU A 10 27.50 -27.89 -16.04
CA LEU A 10 27.68 -26.64 -15.31
C LEU A 10 26.41 -25.79 -15.33
N ALA A 11 25.81 -25.59 -16.51
CA ALA A 11 24.57 -24.83 -16.64
C ALA A 11 23.42 -25.44 -15.83
N ALA A 12 23.24 -26.76 -15.89
CA ALA A 12 22.24 -27.47 -15.12
C ALA A 12 22.46 -27.33 -13.60
N THR A 13 23.72 -27.41 -13.15
CA THR A 13 24.08 -27.25 -11.74
C THR A 13 23.79 -25.83 -11.26
N LEU A 14 24.12 -24.81 -12.06
CA LEU A 14 23.83 -23.41 -11.73
C LEU A 14 22.31 -23.16 -11.59
N VAL A 15 21.51 -23.71 -12.51
CA VAL A 15 20.05 -23.63 -12.45
C VAL A 15 19.52 -24.35 -11.21
N ALA A 16 20.01 -25.56 -10.91
CA ALA A 16 19.56 -26.34 -9.76
C ALA A 16 19.88 -25.62 -8.44
N VAL A 17 21.09 -25.06 -8.30
CA VAL A 17 21.46 -24.25 -7.13
C VAL A 17 20.54 -23.03 -7.02
N ALA A 18 20.35 -22.27 -8.10
CA ALA A 18 19.47 -21.09 -8.08
C ALA A 18 18.03 -21.43 -7.64
N LEU A 19 17.47 -22.54 -8.17
CA LEU A 19 16.13 -22.98 -7.79
C LEU A 19 16.03 -23.49 -6.35
N SER A 20 17.14 -23.96 -5.74
CA SER A 20 17.15 -24.42 -4.34
C SER A 20 16.98 -23.28 -3.32
N HIS A 21 17.23 -22.04 -3.74
CA HIS A 21 17.07 -20.84 -2.90
C HIS A 21 15.66 -20.22 -3.00
N VAL A 22 14.77 -20.79 -3.83
CA VAL A 22 13.46 -20.23 -4.14
C VAL A 22 12.36 -21.18 -3.72
N GLU A 23 11.49 -20.73 -2.83
CA GLU A 23 10.34 -21.50 -2.35
C GLU A 23 9.05 -20.69 -2.48
N TRP A 24 7.95 -21.34 -2.84
CA TRP A 24 6.62 -20.72 -2.83
C TRP A 24 5.91 -21.03 -1.51
N SER A 25 5.54 -19.98 -0.77
CA SER A 25 4.81 -20.11 0.49
C SER A 25 3.41 -19.50 0.40
N ARG A 26 2.44 -20.10 1.10
CA ARG A 26 1.07 -19.60 1.21
C ARG A 26 0.91 -18.85 2.52
N ALA A 27 0.35 -17.66 2.46
CA ALA A 27 0.07 -16.80 3.59
C ALA A 27 -1.35 -16.23 3.48
N ASP A 28 -1.81 -15.52 4.52
CA ASP A 28 -3.21 -15.09 4.65
C ASP A 28 -3.72 -14.26 3.46
N ASN A 29 -2.87 -13.39 2.91
CA ASN A 29 -3.22 -12.49 1.80
C ASN A 29 -2.77 -12.99 0.42
N GLY A 30 -2.32 -14.25 0.30
CA GLY A 30 -1.95 -14.85 -1.00
C GLY A 30 -0.68 -15.69 -0.97
N HIS A 31 0.14 -15.55 -2.02
CA HIS A 31 1.39 -16.29 -2.16
C HIS A 31 2.60 -15.37 -2.08
N LEU A 32 3.62 -15.81 -1.35
CA LEU A 32 4.91 -15.15 -1.26
C LEU A 32 5.97 -16.03 -1.89
N LEU A 33 6.94 -15.39 -2.54
CA LEU A 33 8.16 -16.06 -2.97
C LEU A 33 9.19 -15.90 -1.86
N LEU A 34 9.66 -17.00 -1.28
CA LEU A 34 10.79 -17.00 -0.37
C LEU A 34 12.07 -17.06 -1.19
N VAL A 35 12.94 -16.07 -1.04
CA VAL A 35 14.30 -16.09 -1.59
C VAL A 35 15.26 -16.11 -0.42
N ASP A 36 16.05 -17.18 -0.28
CA ASP A 36 16.90 -17.39 0.91
C ASP A 36 16.12 -17.30 2.23
N GLY A 37 14.89 -17.80 2.24
CA GLY A 37 13.98 -17.74 3.38
C GLY A 37 13.37 -16.35 3.65
N ARG A 38 13.67 -15.33 2.84
CA ARG A 38 13.07 -13.99 2.96
C ARG A 38 11.83 -13.87 2.08
N PRO A 39 10.68 -13.44 2.63
CA PRO A 39 9.45 -13.30 1.85
C PRO A 39 9.51 -12.10 0.89
N VAL A 40 9.11 -12.35 -0.35
CA VAL A 40 9.02 -11.36 -1.43
C VAL A 40 7.63 -11.41 -2.04
N ASP A 41 6.95 -10.26 -2.06
CA ASP A 41 5.64 -10.09 -2.67
C ASP A 41 5.73 -9.81 -4.17
N VAL A 42 5.99 -10.86 -4.95
CA VAL A 42 6.08 -10.78 -6.42
C VAL A 42 4.74 -10.42 -7.05
N GLN A 43 3.63 -10.93 -6.51
CA GLN A 43 2.29 -10.65 -7.03
C GLN A 43 1.91 -9.19 -6.82
N GLY A 44 2.11 -8.65 -5.62
CA GLY A 44 1.88 -7.24 -5.33
C GLY A 44 2.80 -6.32 -6.12
N TRP A 45 4.08 -6.67 -6.28
CA TRP A 45 4.99 -5.91 -7.15
C TRP A 45 4.46 -5.80 -8.58
N LEU A 46 4.08 -6.93 -9.19
CA LEU A 46 3.55 -6.95 -10.56
C LEU A 46 2.24 -6.15 -10.66
N ALA A 47 1.31 -6.38 -9.73
CA ALA A 47 0.04 -5.65 -9.67
C ALA A 47 0.27 -4.13 -9.55
N ASN A 48 1.25 -3.72 -8.75
CA ASN A 48 1.58 -2.31 -8.58
C ASN A 48 2.20 -1.69 -9.83
N GLN A 49 3.12 -2.38 -10.51
CA GLN A 49 3.69 -1.88 -11.77
C GLN A 49 2.63 -1.76 -12.86
N LEU A 50 1.77 -2.76 -13.02
CA LEU A 50 0.66 -2.71 -13.97
C LEU A 50 -0.28 -1.55 -13.67
N ASN A 51 -0.61 -1.31 -12.40
CA ASN A 51 -1.42 -0.18 -11.99
C ASN A 51 -0.76 1.17 -12.33
N ARG A 52 0.54 1.34 -12.01
CA ARG A 52 1.28 2.59 -12.31
C ARG A 52 1.28 2.95 -13.79
N VAL A 53 1.33 1.94 -14.66
CA VAL A 53 1.29 2.13 -16.13
C VAL A 53 -0.13 2.45 -16.62
N ARG A 54 -1.17 1.92 -15.98
CA ARG A 54 -2.56 2.02 -16.45
C ARG A 54 -3.38 3.14 -15.81
N ARG A 55 -3.02 3.58 -14.60
CA ARG A 55 -3.80 4.56 -13.85
C ARG A 55 -3.86 5.91 -14.57
N ASP A 56 -5.02 6.55 -14.53
CA ASP A 56 -5.19 7.96 -14.90
C ASP A 56 -5.47 8.75 -13.62
N CYS A 57 -4.56 9.67 -13.27
CA CYS A 57 -4.64 10.49 -12.07
C CYS A 57 -5.05 11.94 -12.35
N LYS A 58 -5.55 12.27 -13.54
CA LYS A 58 -5.92 13.66 -13.89
C LYS A 58 -7.00 14.25 -12.98
N SER A 59 -7.93 13.45 -12.49
CA SER A 59 -9.00 13.87 -11.58
C SER A 59 -8.60 13.79 -10.10
N VAL A 60 -7.39 13.31 -9.80
CA VAL A 60 -6.90 13.12 -8.43
C VAL A 60 -5.88 14.20 -8.12
N GLN A 61 -6.11 14.92 -7.02
CA GLN A 61 -5.24 16.00 -6.59
C GLN A 61 -4.56 15.62 -5.28
N ALA A 62 -3.24 15.79 -5.22
CA ALA A 62 -2.51 15.70 -3.97
C ALA A 62 -2.74 16.96 -3.13
N MET A 63 -3.08 16.78 -1.87
CA MET A 63 -3.28 17.87 -0.92
C MET A 63 -2.01 18.07 -0.10
N ARG A 64 -1.72 19.33 0.23
CA ARG A 64 -0.56 19.70 1.08
C ARG A 64 -1.04 20.21 2.43
N GLY A 65 -0.18 20.13 3.45
CA GLY A 65 -0.51 20.38 4.86
C GLY A 65 -1.12 21.76 5.20
N GLU A 66 -0.98 22.75 4.32
CA GLU A 66 -1.53 24.11 4.51
C GLU A 66 -2.98 24.25 4.02
N ASP A 67 -3.57 23.22 3.41
CA ASP A 67 -4.96 23.25 2.94
C ASP A 67 -5.94 23.19 4.12
N ALA A 68 -6.80 24.22 4.25
CA ALA A 68 -7.83 24.30 5.29
C ALA A 68 -8.78 23.08 5.27
N THR A 69 -9.04 22.54 4.08
CA THR A 69 -9.88 21.34 3.88
C THR A 69 -9.23 20.11 4.50
N LEU A 70 -7.91 19.96 4.31
CA LEU A 70 -7.14 18.87 4.89
C LEU A 70 -7.09 18.98 6.42
N GLN A 71 -6.94 20.19 6.95
CA GLN A 71 -6.96 20.42 8.39
C GLN A 71 -8.33 20.06 9.00
N ALA A 72 -9.43 20.47 8.36
CA ALA A 72 -10.78 20.11 8.81
C ALA A 72 -10.97 18.58 8.82
N ALA A 73 -10.57 17.88 7.75
CA ALA A 73 -10.63 16.43 7.67
C ALA A 73 -9.79 15.74 8.76
N LEU A 74 -8.58 16.24 9.03
CA LEU A 74 -7.73 15.75 10.12
C LEU A 74 -8.37 15.94 11.49
N GLN A 75 -9.06 17.06 11.73
CA GLN A 75 -9.77 17.26 13.01
C GLN A 75 -10.92 16.27 13.18
N THR A 76 -11.70 15.98 12.12
CA THR A 76 -12.70 14.92 12.15
C THR A 76 -12.07 13.58 12.52
N LEU A 77 -10.93 13.24 11.91
CA LEU A 77 -10.22 12.00 12.23
C LEU A 77 -9.77 11.94 13.69
N LYS A 78 -9.20 13.03 14.21
CA LYS A 78 -8.78 13.12 15.62
C LYS A 78 -9.96 12.94 16.57
N ALA A 79 -11.14 13.45 16.22
CA ALA A 79 -12.35 13.32 17.02
C ALA A 79 -13.02 11.93 16.92
N TYR A 80 -12.66 11.09 15.96
CA TYR A 80 -13.35 9.82 15.72
C TYR A 80 -13.11 8.74 16.80
N SER A 81 -11.88 8.61 17.31
CA SER A 81 -11.56 7.64 18.38
C SER A 81 -10.52 8.13 19.41
N PRO A 82 -10.86 9.15 20.22
CA PRO A 82 -10.02 9.61 21.32
C PRO A 82 -9.81 8.52 22.39
N PRO A 83 -8.67 8.52 23.12
CA PRO A 83 -7.60 9.52 23.11
C PRO A 83 -6.47 9.25 22.10
N ALA A 84 -6.35 8.03 21.59
CA ALA A 84 -5.17 7.62 20.82
C ALA A 84 -5.09 8.26 19.42
N SER A 85 -6.22 8.74 18.86
CA SER A 85 -6.25 9.45 17.59
C SER A 85 -5.72 10.89 17.65
N HIS A 86 -5.52 11.50 18.83
CA HIS A 86 -5.11 12.91 18.95
C HIS A 86 -3.74 13.21 18.31
N SER A 87 -2.84 12.22 18.33
CA SER A 87 -1.50 12.33 17.72
C SER A 87 -1.51 12.19 16.20
N ALA A 88 -2.68 12.03 15.55
CA ALA A 88 -2.75 11.84 14.11
C ALA A 88 -2.00 12.95 13.36
N ARG A 89 -1.11 12.54 12.46
CA ARG A 89 -0.38 13.38 11.50
C ARG A 89 -0.62 12.85 10.10
N VAL A 90 -0.86 13.74 9.15
CA VAL A 90 -1.01 13.36 7.74
C VAL A 90 0.37 13.16 7.13
N ALA A 91 0.63 11.96 6.61
CA ALA A 91 1.83 11.64 5.82
C ALA A 91 1.57 11.84 4.31
N GLY A 92 0.33 11.66 3.87
CA GLY A 92 -0.09 11.87 2.49
C GLY A 92 -1.60 12.09 2.39
N ALA A 93 -2.03 12.85 1.39
CA ALA A 93 -3.45 13.12 1.17
C ALA A 93 -3.76 13.27 -0.33
N LEU A 94 -4.82 12.60 -0.76
CA LEU A 94 -5.36 12.68 -2.12
C LEU A 94 -6.85 13.03 -2.05
N THR A 95 -7.34 13.79 -3.03
CA THR A 95 -8.77 14.12 -3.15
C THR A 95 -9.26 13.97 -4.58
N SER A 96 -10.52 13.55 -4.73
CA SER A 96 -11.23 13.45 -6.01
C SER A 96 -12.74 13.36 -5.79
N GLU A 97 -13.54 14.17 -6.51
CA GLU A 97 -15.01 14.03 -6.58
C GLU A 97 -15.73 13.93 -5.21
N GLY A 98 -15.38 14.80 -4.25
CA GLY A 98 -16.00 14.77 -2.91
C GLY A 98 -15.52 13.61 -2.03
N TRP A 99 -14.45 12.92 -2.43
CA TRP A 99 -13.75 11.92 -1.64
C TRP A 99 -12.34 12.38 -1.31
N MET A 100 -11.87 11.98 -0.14
CA MET A 100 -10.50 12.21 0.30
C MET A 100 -9.92 10.89 0.82
N LEU A 101 -8.66 10.62 0.49
CA LEU A 101 -7.89 9.53 1.03
C LEU A 101 -6.74 10.12 1.83
N LEU A 102 -6.68 9.78 3.11
CA LEU A 102 -5.64 10.23 4.04
C LEU A 102 -4.76 9.07 4.44
N GLU A 103 -3.46 9.23 4.25
CA GLU A 103 -2.45 8.41 4.89
C GLU A 103 -2.00 9.10 6.18
N VAL A 104 -2.12 8.40 7.29
CA VAL A 104 -1.93 8.97 8.62
C VAL A 104 -1.03 8.12 9.50
N GLU A 105 -0.23 8.83 10.28
CA GLU A 105 0.66 8.27 11.29
C GLU A 105 0.23 8.73 12.68
N PHE A 106 0.65 7.97 13.69
CA PHE A 106 0.38 8.25 15.08
C PHE A 106 1.65 8.02 15.90
N ASP A 107 1.69 8.54 17.12
CA ASP A 107 2.83 8.31 18.02
C ASP A 107 2.82 6.91 18.62
N THR A 108 1.64 6.35 18.85
CA THR A 108 1.48 5.07 19.58
C THR A 108 0.59 4.05 18.85
N LEU A 109 -0.12 4.46 17.80
CA LEU A 109 -0.95 3.56 16.99
C LEU A 109 -0.21 3.14 15.71
N LEU A 110 -0.70 2.05 15.13
CA LEU A 110 -0.31 1.64 13.80
C LEU A 110 -0.73 2.70 12.76
N PRO A 111 0.05 2.90 11.70
CA PRO A 111 -0.33 3.79 10.61
C PRO A 111 -1.65 3.33 9.98
N ALA A 112 -2.37 4.28 9.40
CA ALA A 112 -3.66 4.01 8.80
C ALA A 112 -3.82 4.74 7.46
N VAL A 113 -4.72 4.20 6.63
CA VAL A 113 -5.21 4.85 5.42
C VAL A 113 -6.72 4.94 5.53
N VAL A 114 -7.23 6.16 5.44
CA VAL A 114 -8.63 6.50 5.73
C VAL A 114 -9.27 7.13 4.52
N LEU A 115 -10.38 6.56 4.07
CA LEU A 115 -11.30 7.19 3.13
C LEU A 115 -12.29 8.06 3.87
N MET A 116 -12.46 9.28 3.38
CA MET A 116 -13.45 10.22 3.83
C MET A 116 -14.33 10.64 2.65
N GLN A 117 -15.59 10.91 2.95
CA GLN A 117 -16.57 11.38 1.99
C GLN A 117 -17.13 12.72 2.46
N GLN A 118 -17.35 13.62 1.52
CA GLN A 118 -17.99 14.88 1.78
C GLN A 118 -19.50 14.68 1.87
N THR A 119 -20.10 15.05 3.01
CA THR A 119 -21.55 15.09 3.22
C THR A 119 -21.94 16.53 3.49
N GLY A 120 -22.50 17.20 2.48
CA GLY A 120 -22.74 18.65 2.53
C GLY A 120 -21.41 19.41 2.60
N THR A 121 -21.18 20.14 3.69
CA THR A 121 -19.94 20.89 3.93
C THR A 121 -18.94 20.15 4.80
N GLU A 122 -19.31 18.99 5.35
CA GLU A 122 -18.51 18.26 6.32
C GLU A 122 -17.82 17.05 5.70
N TRP A 123 -16.63 16.73 6.20
CA TRP A 123 -15.94 15.49 5.89
C TRP A 123 -16.27 14.46 6.96
N VAL A 124 -16.75 13.30 6.53
CA VAL A 124 -17.05 12.17 7.40
C VAL A 124 -16.22 10.95 6.98
N LEU A 125 -15.82 10.13 7.95
CA LEU A 125 -15.13 8.88 7.63
C LEU A 125 -16.09 7.95 6.90
N ALA A 126 -15.64 7.39 5.77
CA ALA A 126 -16.41 6.40 5.05
C ALA A 126 -16.55 5.13 5.92
N PRO A 127 -17.76 4.57 6.08
CA PRO A 127 -17.94 3.34 6.85
C PRO A 127 -17.06 2.21 6.30
N ARG A 128 -16.26 1.57 7.18
CA ARG A 128 -15.26 0.55 6.81
C ARG A 128 -14.14 1.03 5.88
N GLY A 129 -14.05 2.33 5.61
CA GLY A 129 -13.01 2.97 4.80
C GLY A 129 -11.70 3.18 5.54
N VAL A 130 -11.40 2.36 6.55
CA VAL A 130 -10.18 2.46 7.35
C VAL A 130 -9.39 1.18 7.19
N TRP A 131 -8.18 1.32 6.65
CA TRP A 131 -7.12 0.34 6.82
C TRP A 131 -6.19 0.80 7.94
N SER A 132 -5.78 -0.09 8.83
CA SER A 132 -4.75 0.20 9.84
C SER A 132 -3.86 -1.01 10.03
N GLY A 133 -2.55 -0.79 10.06
CA GLY A 133 -1.58 -1.84 10.26
C GLY A 133 -0.32 -1.69 9.41
N GLN A 134 0.66 -2.53 9.71
CA GLN A 134 1.82 -2.74 8.84
C GLN A 134 1.44 -3.75 7.75
N THR A 135 2.05 -3.58 6.58
CA THR A 135 1.76 -4.44 5.42
C THR A 135 2.83 -5.48 5.16
N HIS A 136 3.99 -5.40 5.82
CA HIS A 136 5.09 -6.35 5.64
C HIS A 136 4.60 -7.81 5.84
N PRO A 137 4.96 -8.76 4.96
CA PRO A 137 5.90 -8.63 3.83
C PRO A 137 5.28 -8.14 2.51
N TRP A 138 3.97 -7.86 2.49
CA TRP A 138 3.23 -7.43 1.30
C TRP A 138 3.54 -6.01 0.90
N LEU A 139 3.43 -5.72 -0.40
CA LEU A 139 3.57 -4.38 -0.90
C LEU A 139 2.36 -3.52 -0.47
N ALA A 140 2.60 -2.44 0.27
CA ALA A 140 1.57 -1.59 0.86
C ALA A 140 0.53 -1.10 -0.16
N ALA A 141 0.95 -0.46 -1.26
CA ALA A 141 0.02 0.13 -2.24
C ALA A 141 -1.03 -0.86 -2.77
N PRO A 142 -0.68 -2.00 -3.41
CA PRO A 142 -1.66 -2.93 -3.93
C PRO A 142 -2.53 -3.58 -2.84
N LEU A 143 -1.96 -3.92 -1.68
CA LEU A 143 -2.72 -4.52 -0.59
C LEU A 143 -3.81 -3.57 -0.07
N ILE A 144 -3.45 -2.32 0.21
CA ILE A 144 -4.36 -1.31 0.76
C ILE A 144 -5.43 -0.93 -0.26
N ARG A 145 -5.06 -0.76 -1.53
CA ARG A 145 -6.05 -0.50 -2.61
C ARG A 145 -7.07 -1.62 -2.73
N ALA A 146 -6.61 -2.88 -2.73
CA ALA A 146 -7.50 -4.04 -2.79
C ALA A 146 -8.45 -4.07 -1.60
N TYR A 147 -7.92 -3.92 -0.37
CA TYR A 147 -8.73 -3.85 0.84
C TYR A 147 -9.79 -2.74 0.77
N LEU A 148 -9.39 -1.50 0.51
CA LEU A 148 -10.31 -0.36 0.51
C LEU A 148 -11.36 -0.46 -0.61
N SER A 149 -10.97 -0.95 -1.79
CA SER A 149 -11.91 -1.19 -2.89
C SER A 149 -12.96 -2.25 -2.55
N GLY A 150 -12.60 -3.28 -1.77
CA GLY A 150 -13.53 -4.30 -1.29
C GLY A 150 -14.44 -3.82 -0.16
N GLN A 151 -13.98 -2.89 0.69
CA GLN A 151 -14.78 -2.38 1.82
C GLN A 151 -15.71 -1.23 1.42
N VAL A 152 -15.29 -0.37 0.50
CA VAL A 152 -15.99 0.87 0.11
C VAL A 152 -16.18 0.89 -1.41
N ALA A 153 -17.19 0.16 -1.88
CA ALA A 153 -17.49 0.04 -3.31
C ALA A 153 -17.85 1.37 -4.01
N THR A 154 -18.25 2.39 -3.24
CA THR A 154 -18.60 3.73 -3.75
C THR A 154 -17.40 4.67 -3.87
N ALA A 155 -16.20 4.26 -3.40
CA ALA A 155 -15.01 5.10 -3.50
C ALA A 155 -14.57 5.21 -4.97
N PRO A 156 -14.14 6.40 -5.45
CA PRO A 156 -13.70 6.59 -6.82
C PRO A 156 -12.51 5.67 -7.13
N PRO A 157 -12.59 4.81 -8.17
CA PRO A 157 -11.52 3.85 -8.44
C PRO A 157 -10.21 4.55 -8.81
N GLN A 158 -10.26 5.74 -9.41
CA GLN A 158 -9.08 6.55 -9.73
C GLN A 158 -8.39 7.05 -8.46
N LEU A 159 -9.14 7.48 -7.44
CA LEU A 159 -8.58 7.91 -6.15
C LEU A 159 -7.77 6.78 -5.51
N LEU A 160 -8.33 5.57 -5.49
CA LEU A 160 -7.63 4.39 -4.99
C LEU A 160 -6.44 4.02 -5.88
N ALA A 161 -6.60 3.96 -7.21
CA ALA A 161 -5.52 3.60 -8.14
C ALA A 161 -4.30 4.54 -8.04
N CYS A 162 -4.53 5.82 -7.75
CA CYS A 162 -3.49 6.84 -7.62
C CYS A 162 -2.86 6.92 -6.24
N PHE A 163 -3.36 6.16 -5.27
CA PHE A 163 -2.71 6.02 -3.97
C PHE A 163 -1.38 5.26 -4.09
N ASP A 164 -0.30 5.95 -3.74
CA ASP A 164 1.01 5.39 -3.42
C ASP A 164 1.42 5.88 -2.02
N PRO A 165 1.75 4.98 -1.09
CA PRO A 165 2.23 5.32 0.25
C PRO A 165 3.41 6.29 0.23
N GLN A 166 3.33 7.33 1.05
CA GLN A 166 4.41 8.28 1.30
C GLN A 166 5.16 7.97 2.60
N SER A 167 4.51 7.29 3.54
CA SER A 167 5.07 6.87 4.81
C SER A 167 5.77 5.52 4.71
N SER A 168 6.98 5.44 5.27
CA SER A 168 7.63 4.16 5.53
C SER A 168 6.95 3.37 6.66
N ALA A 169 6.11 3.99 7.50
CA ALA A 169 5.44 3.28 8.60
C ALA A 169 4.51 2.17 8.10
N LEU A 170 3.85 2.34 6.94
CA LEU A 170 2.97 1.32 6.35
C LEU A 170 3.75 0.08 5.88
N ASN A 171 5.00 0.26 5.46
CA ASN A 171 5.91 -0.84 5.16
C ASN A 171 7.37 -0.45 5.43
N PRO A 172 7.86 -0.64 6.66
CA PRO A 172 9.19 -0.18 7.07
C PRO A 172 10.35 -0.81 6.28
N GLN A 173 10.12 -1.97 5.66
CA GLN A 173 11.14 -2.68 4.89
C GLN A 173 11.18 -2.31 3.40
N GLN A 174 10.21 -1.53 2.90
CA GLN A 174 10.26 -0.98 1.54
C GLN A 174 11.23 0.21 1.39
N GLY A 175 11.74 0.77 2.48
CA GLY A 175 12.73 1.87 2.45
C GLY A 175 14.15 1.46 2.06
N GLY A 176 14.36 0.19 1.68
CA GLY A 176 15.66 -0.32 1.24
C GLY A 176 15.68 -0.59 -0.26
N VAL A 177 16.65 0.04 -0.93
CA VAL A 177 17.07 -0.14 -2.33
C VAL A 177 16.30 0.71 -3.36
N HIS A 178 16.74 1.96 -3.49
CA HIS A 178 16.90 2.61 -4.80
C HIS A 178 18.22 2.16 -5.44
#